data_AF-A0A1X6NLA4-F1
#
_entry.id   AF-A0A1X6NLA4-F1
#
_cell.length_a   1.000
_cell.length_b   1.000
_cell.length_c   1.000
_cell.angle_alpha   90.00
_cell.angle_beta   90.00
_cell.angle_gamma   90.00
#
_symmetry.space_group_name_H-M   'P 1'
#
loop_
_entity.id
_entity.type
_entity.pdbx_description
1 polymer ?
#
loop_
_entity_poly.entity_id
_entity_poly.type
_entity_poly.pdbx_seq_one_letter_code
_entity_poly.pdbx_strand_id
1 'polypeptide(L)'
;MAAFAVNGMFPVAKVGASAFTTNALTTPAAAPAKAASTITMVDPFQRRFQSPGRIGVDYTVPKKLASYKRSGYSSVIDYPTSAAMAGHYTLSFCGKRSGAAKIMAKADEFMAKGINMQYKRTAVPNGEYTTKCAEATQHGGAEFKRVFNRITAFKAAQKSPAAKATAKFQNRRKAIIAAHGCHHEEVQFCNNPMSAAVYLAGRNEAMGTCIRYATPSSEAEDYMCRVVLDIKRRPSSAGGVYRPSVFCTDGHAKGQAEQRRVATLAGEYRAAQQSASATSAASFKAPMEALTVYGHGDCNAEEEIYRNYPAVAMAMVTD
;
A
#
# COMPACT_ATOMS: atom_id res chain seq x y z
N MET A 1 24.41 29.51 17.15
CA MET A 1 25.70 29.28 16.44
C MET A 1 26.62 28.52 17.37
N ALA A 2 26.95 27.27 17.01
CA ALA A 2 28.20 26.55 17.28
C ALA A 2 27.91 25.06 17.04
N ALA A 3 28.51 24.51 15.98
CA ALA A 3 28.46 23.10 15.65
C ALA A 3 29.47 22.33 16.51
N PHE A 4 29.13 21.10 16.90
CA PHE A 4 30.11 20.09 17.27
C PHE A 4 29.71 18.77 16.65
N ALA A 5 30.52 18.33 15.68
CA ALA A 5 30.47 16.99 15.11
C ALA A 5 31.22 16.03 16.03
N VAL A 6 30.64 14.84 16.28
CA VAL A 6 31.38 13.71 16.85
C VAL A 6 31.19 12.52 15.92
N ASN A 7 32.30 12.16 15.27
CA ASN A 7 32.51 10.91 14.56
C ASN A 7 32.83 9.78 15.56
N GLY A 8 32.40 8.56 15.23
CA GLY A 8 32.76 7.30 15.92
C GLY A 8 31.63 6.76 16.81
N MET A 9 31.36 5.47 16.96
CA MET A 9 32.08 4.23 16.68
C MET A 9 31.05 3.09 16.72
N PHE A 10 30.96 2.26 15.69
CA PHE A 10 30.51 0.87 15.84
C PHE A 10 31.49 -0.04 15.11
N PRO A 11 32.04 -1.09 15.76
CA PRO A 11 33.05 -1.94 15.15
C PRO A 11 32.45 -2.79 14.03
N VAL A 12 33.19 -2.89 12.92
CA VAL A 12 32.91 -3.80 11.82
C VAL A 12 33.12 -5.23 12.33
N ALA A 13 32.03 -5.97 12.57
CA ALA A 13 32.10 -7.39 12.85
C ALA A 13 32.59 -8.13 11.60
N LYS A 14 33.80 -8.70 11.66
CA LYS A 14 34.27 -9.69 10.69
C LYS A 14 33.36 -10.92 10.80
N VAL A 15 32.55 -11.17 9.77
CA VAL A 15 31.81 -12.42 9.63
C VAL A 15 32.83 -13.53 9.38
N GLY A 16 33.23 -14.21 10.46
CA GLY A 16 33.96 -15.47 10.37
C GLY A 16 33.05 -16.52 9.73
N ALA A 17 33.55 -17.20 8.71
CA ALA A 17 32.86 -18.29 8.04
C ALA A 17 32.48 -19.38 9.07
N SER A 18 31.18 -19.72 9.15
CA SER A 18 30.73 -20.85 9.96
C SER A 18 31.13 -22.15 9.27
N ALA A 19 31.91 -22.95 9.99
CA ALA A 19 32.28 -24.30 9.59
C ALA A 19 31.05 -25.22 9.70
N PHE A 20 30.51 -25.68 8.56
CA PHE A 20 29.90 -27.01 8.42
C PHE A 20 29.89 -27.37 6.92
N THR A 21 30.31 -28.60 6.63
CA THR A 21 30.50 -29.28 5.33
C THR A 21 31.73 -28.92 4.50
N THR A 22 32.90 -29.35 4.99
CA THR A 22 34.06 -29.69 4.16
C THR A 22 33.79 -30.99 3.39
N ASN A 23 33.34 -30.89 2.14
CA ASN A 23 33.48 -32.01 1.20
C ASN A 23 34.77 -31.83 0.42
N ALA A 24 35.70 -32.73 0.67
CA ALA A 24 36.99 -32.86 0.01
C ALA A 24 36.80 -33.06 -1.50
N LEU A 25 37.27 -32.10 -2.29
CA LEU A 25 37.70 -32.33 -3.66
C LEU A 25 39.13 -31.82 -3.76
N THR A 26 40.08 -32.75 -3.84
CA THR A 26 41.49 -32.49 -4.11
C THR A 26 41.63 -31.94 -5.53
N THR A 27 41.79 -30.63 -5.67
CA THR A 27 42.21 -29.99 -6.92
C THR A 27 43.72 -30.17 -7.11
N PRO A 28 44.20 -30.66 -8.27
CA PRO A 28 45.64 -30.74 -8.52
C PRO A 28 46.24 -29.33 -8.58
N ALA A 29 47.47 -29.19 -8.07
CA ALA A 29 48.20 -27.92 -8.00
C ALA A 29 48.31 -27.27 -9.39
N ALA A 30 47.61 -26.15 -9.59
CA ALA A 30 47.76 -25.33 -10.77
C ALA A 30 49.09 -24.57 -10.69
N ALA A 31 49.91 -24.70 -11.73
CA ALA A 31 51.13 -23.91 -11.94
C ALA A 31 50.84 -22.41 -11.77
N PRO A 32 51.81 -21.59 -11.30
CA PRO A 32 51.59 -20.17 -11.02
C PRO A 32 51.13 -19.48 -12.30
N ALA A 33 49.85 -19.09 -12.33
CA ALA A 33 49.30 -18.34 -13.43
C ALA A 33 50.08 -17.03 -13.54
N LYS A 34 50.70 -16.81 -14.72
CA LYS A 34 51.23 -15.49 -15.12
C LYS A 34 50.24 -14.42 -14.68
N ALA A 35 50.72 -13.38 -14.02
CA ALA A 35 49.92 -12.23 -13.62
C ALA A 35 49.20 -11.66 -14.85
N ALA A 36 47.96 -12.09 -15.05
CA ALA A 36 47.07 -11.50 -16.01
C ALA A 36 46.81 -10.09 -15.52
N SER A 37 47.07 -9.09 -16.36
CA SER A 37 46.58 -7.75 -16.13
C SER A 37 45.08 -7.83 -15.83
N THR A 38 44.71 -7.66 -14.57
CA THR A 38 43.32 -7.75 -14.14
C THR A 38 42.61 -6.50 -14.63
N ILE A 39 42.22 -6.50 -15.91
CA ILE A 39 41.08 -5.69 -16.33
C ILE A 39 39.91 -6.31 -15.57
N THR A 40 39.47 -5.64 -14.50
CA THR A 40 38.28 -5.99 -13.73
C THR A 40 37.05 -5.73 -14.61
N MET A 41 36.89 -6.53 -15.66
CA MET A 41 35.72 -6.47 -16.50
C MET A 41 34.52 -6.91 -15.67
N VAL A 42 33.56 -6.00 -15.52
CA VAL A 42 32.27 -6.35 -14.90
C VAL A 42 31.67 -7.55 -15.64
N ASP A 43 31.19 -8.55 -14.90
CA ASP A 43 30.53 -9.74 -15.42
C ASP A 43 29.43 -9.35 -16.43
N PRO A 44 29.32 -10.02 -17.60
CA PRO A 44 28.22 -9.83 -18.54
C PRO A 44 26.83 -9.80 -17.91
N PHE A 45 26.57 -10.57 -16.85
CA PHE A 45 25.34 -10.54 -16.08
C PHE A 45 25.21 -9.25 -15.27
N GLN A 46 26.24 -8.86 -14.52
CA GLN A 46 26.20 -7.63 -13.73
C GLN A 46 26.10 -6.37 -14.61
N ARG A 47 26.76 -6.34 -15.78
CA ARG A 47 26.59 -5.30 -16.81
C ARG A 47 25.14 -5.17 -17.30
N ARG A 48 24.31 -6.21 -17.15
CA ARG A 48 22.89 -6.16 -17.51
C ARG A 48 22.04 -5.36 -16.55
N PHE A 49 22.41 -5.30 -15.27
CA PHE A 49 21.65 -4.62 -14.23
C PHE A 49 22.23 -3.27 -13.83
N GLN A 50 23.44 -2.94 -14.33
CA GLN A 50 24.03 -1.61 -14.20
C GLN A 50 23.38 -0.60 -15.16
N SER A 51 23.41 0.67 -14.77
CA SER A 51 22.90 1.78 -15.59
C SER A 51 23.83 2.07 -16.78
N PRO A 52 23.27 2.49 -17.93
CA PRO A 52 24.08 3.04 -19.01
C PRO A 52 24.77 4.31 -18.53
N GLY A 53 26.06 4.44 -18.85
CA GLY A 53 26.86 5.62 -18.56
C GLY A 53 26.45 6.90 -19.30
N ARG A 54 27.22 7.97 -19.13
CA ARG A 54 27.05 9.24 -19.84
C ARG A 54 27.85 9.24 -21.15
N ILE A 55 27.27 9.81 -22.20
CA ILE A 55 27.96 10.01 -23.48
C ILE A 55 29.15 10.96 -23.30
N GLY A 56 30.25 10.72 -24.01
CA GLY A 56 31.47 11.53 -23.91
C GLY A 56 32.35 11.20 -22.70
N VAL A 57 31.89 10.32 -21.80
CA VAL A 57 32.69 9.76 -20.70
C VAL A 57 32.80 8.24 -20.87
N ASP A 58 31.66 7.55 -20.88
CA ASP A 58 31.61 6.08 -20.86
C ASP A 58 31.48 5.47 -22.27
N TYR A 59 31.04 6.25 -23.26
CA TYR A 59 30.95 5.84 -24.66
C TYR A 59 30.92 7.04 -25.60
N THR A 60 31.40 6.82 -26.82
CA THR A 60 31.47 7.82 -27.89
C THR A 60 30.26 7.79 -28.83
N VAL A 61 29.63 6.62 -29.01
CA VAL A 61 28.51 6.44 -29.95
C VAL A 61 27.17 6.69 -29.26
N PRO A 62 26.31 7.57 -29.79
CA PRO A 62 25.00 7.85 -29.19
C PRO A 62 24.12 6.59 -29.15
N LYS A 63 23.47 6.36 -28.01
CA LYS A 63 22.56 5.23 -27.82
C LYS A 63 21.14 5.61 -28.25
N LYS A 64 20.45 4.65 -28.89
CA LYS A 64 19.04 4.79 -29.28
C LYS A 64 18.12 4.83 -28.03
N LEU A 65 16.99 5.54 -28.11
CA LEU A 65 15.98 5.62 -27.04
C LEU A 65 15.50 4.25 -26.54
N ALA A 66 15.38 3.27 -27.45
CA ALA A 66 15.02 1.90 -27.10
C ALA A 66 15.99 1.26 -26.09
N SER A 67 17.28 1.62 -26.14
CA SER A 67 18.30 1.12 -25.23
C SER A 67 18.04 1.59 -23.80
N TYR A 68 17.62 2.85 -23.60
CA TYR A 68 17.27 3.40 -22.27
C TYR A 68 15.92 2.88 -21.75
N LYS A 69 14.96 2.61 -22.66
CA LYS A 69 13.67 2.01 -22.29
C LYS A 69 13.81 0.57 -21.81
N ARG A 70 14.67 -0.23 -22.47
CA ARG A 70 14.84 -1.68 -22.23
C ARG A 70 15.97 -2.03 -21.26
N SER A 71 16.96 -1.16 -21.13
CA SER A 71 18.09 -1.32 -20.21
C SER A 71 18.34 0.01 -19.50
N GLY A 72 18.54 -0.03 -18.19
CA GLY A 72 18.60 1.21 -17.43
C GLY A 72 18.58 0.96 -15.95
N TYR A 73 17.95 1.88 -15.24
CA TYR A 73 17.73 1.80 -13.81
C TYR A 73 17.00 0.51 -13.43
N SER A 74 17.68 -0.34 -12.67
CA SER A 74 17.12 -1.54 -12.08
C SER A 74 16.94 -1.33 -10.60
N SER A 75 15.68 -1.20 -10.17
CA SER A 75 15.31 -1.15 -8.76
C SER A 75 14.31 -2.24 -8.41
N VAL A 76 14.40 -2.68 -7.16
CA VAL A 76 13.44 -3.60 -6.56
C VAL A 76 12.38 -2.78 -5.84
N ILE A 77 11.12 -3.12 -6.10
CA ILE A 77 9.98 -2.62 -5.36
C ILE A 77 9.88 -3.46 -4.09
N ASP A 78 9.77 -2.81 -2.94
CA ASP A 78 9.69 -3.52 -1.66
C ASP A 78 8.37 -4.29 -1.57
N TYR A 79 8.33 -5.29 -0.69
CA TYR A 79 7.08 -6.02 -0.47
C TYR A 79 5.98 -5.08 0.05
N PRO A 80 4.77 -5.08 -0.54
CA PRO A 80 3.71 -4.16 -0.14
C PRO A 80 3.24 -4.43 1.29
N THR A 81 3.11 -3.37 2.09
CA THR A 81 2.68 -3.45 3.49
C THR A 81 1.16 -3.29 3.67
N SER A 82 0.43 -2.92 2.61
CA SER A 82 -1.01 -2.73 2.61
C SER A 82 -1.66 -3.22 1.32
N ALA A 83 -2.96 -3.54 1.37
CA ALA A 83 -3.72 -3.97 0.20
C ALA A 83 -3.81 -2.87 -0.88
N ALA A 84 -3.86 -1.59 -0.48
CA ALA A 84 -3.91 -0.46 -1.41
C ALA A 84 -2.63 -0.32 -2.26
N MET A 85 -1.48 -0.79 -1.74
CA MET A 85 -0.20 -0.77 -2.46
C MET A 85 0.04 -2.03 -3.32
N ALA A 86 -0.80 -3.04 -3.21
CA ALA A 86 -0.56 -4.33 -3.83
C ALA A 86 -1.25 -4.48 -5.20
N GLY A 87 -0.60 -5.21 -6.12
CA GLY A 87 -1.20 -5.58 -7.40
C GLY A 87 -1.12 -4.54 -8.53
N HIS A 88 -0.56 -3.36 -8.29
CA HIS A 88 -0.35 -2.32 -9.32
C HIS A 88 0.91 -2.52 -10.14
N TYR A 89 1.99 -2.93 -9.47
CA TYR A 89 3.28 -3.20 -10.09
C TYR A 89 3.74 -4.62 -9.79
N THR A 90 4.49 -5.17 -10.72
CA THR A 90 5.20 -6.44 -10.51
C THR A 90 6.44 -6.19 -9.65
N LEU A 91 6.69 -7.11 -8.72
CA LEU A 91 7.89 -7.11 -7.86
C LEU A 91 9.16 -7.44 -8.68
N SER A 92 10.20 -7.94 -8.01
CA SER A 92 11.47 -8.33 -8.64
C SER A 92 11.27 -9.42 -9.71
N PHE A 93 11.99 -9.31 -10.82
CA PHE A 93 12.06 -10.35 -11.85
C PHE A 93 13.45 -10.98 -11.84
N CYS A 94 13.50 -12.31 -11.81
CA CYS A 94 14.74 -13.03 -12.08
C CYS A 94 15.06 -12.95 -13.59
N GLY A 95 16.33 -12.67 -13.92
CA GLY A 95 16.86 -12.77 -15.28
C GLY A 95 16.35 -11.74 -16.31
N LYS A 96 15.46 -10.81 -15.92
CA LYS A 96 14.95 -9.75 -16.81
C LYS A 96 15.51 -8.39 -16.44
N ARG A 97 16.01 -7.68 -17.45
CA ARG A 97 16.46 -6.29 -17.32
C ARG A 97 15.28 -5.37 -17.00
N SER A 98 15.50 -4.47 -16.06
CA SER A 98 14.62 -3.34 -15.78
C SER A 98 15.04 -2.12 -16.61
N GLY A 99 14.13 -1.16 -16.75
CA GLY A 99 14.34 0.06 -17.51
C GLY A 99 13.52 1.21 -16.94
N ALA A 100 13.33 2.28 -17.73
CA ALA A 100 12.71 3.53 -17.28
C ALA A 100 11.34 3.36 -16.57
N ALA A 101 10.55 2.34 -16.91
CA ALA A 101 9.27 2.07 -16.24
C ALA A 101 9.40 1.78 -14.72
N LYS A 102 10.54 1.22 -14.28
CA LYS A 102 10.79 0.98 -12.85
C LYS A 102 11.11 2.26 -12.07
N ILE A 103 11.56 3.31 -12.75
CA ILE A 103 11.72 4.64 -12.14
C ILE A 103 10.35 5.15 -11.71
N MET A 104 9.37 5.12 -12.63
CA MET A 104 8.00 5.53 -12.33
C MET A 104 7.34 4.67 -11.25
N ALA A 105 7.54 3.35 -11.30
CA ALA A 105 6.98 2.46 -10.29
C ALA A 105 7.57 2.71 -8.88
N LYS A 106 8.89 2.98 -8.78
CA LYS A 106 9.53 3.30 -7.49
C LYS A 106 9.18 4.71 -7.01
N ALA A 107 9.02 5.66 -7.93
CA ALA A 107 8.51 7.00 -7.63
C ALA A 107 7.09 6.92 -7.05
N ASP A 108 6.19 6.15 -7.67
CA ASP A 108 4.83 5.93 -7.18
C ASP A 108 4.82 5.23 -5.81
N GLU A 109 5.69 4.25 -5.59
CA GLU A 109 5.87 3.63 -4.26
C GLU A 109 6.26 4.66 -3.19
N PHE A 110 7.19 5.56 -3.52
CA PHE A 110 7.63 6.63 -2.61
C PHE A 110 6.52 7.66 -2.36
N MET A 111 5.82 8.09 -3.41
CA MET A 111 4.68 9.02 -3.29
C MET A 111 3.56 8.41 -2.44
N ALA A 112 3.19 7.16 -2.68
CA ALA A 112 2.19 6.44 -1.89
C ALA A 112 2.60 6.33 -0.40
N LYS A 113 3.88 6.04 -0.12
CA LYS A 113 4.42 6.08 1.26
C LYS A 113 4.30 7.48 1.87
N GLY A 114 4.61 8.53 1.11
CA GLY A 114 4.47 9.93 1.53
C GLY A 114 3.03 10.33 1.87
N ILE A 115 2.08 9.97 1.01
CA ILE A 115 0.64 10.20 1.21
C ILE A 115 0.18 9.50 2.51
N ASN A 116 0.54 8.23 2.70
CA ASN A 116 0.23 7.51 3.93
C ASN A 116 0.82 8.18 5.18
N MET A 117 2.06 8.70 5.09
CA MET A 117 2.67 9.41 6.22
C MET A 117 1.93 10.70 6.56
N GLN A 118 1.48 11.45 5.55
CA GLN A 118 0.68 12.67 5.77
C GLN A 118 -0.63 12.35 6.49
N TYR A 119 -1.38 11.34 6.04
CA TYR A 119 -2.62 10.94 6.72
C TYR A 119 -2.40 10.28 8.09
N LYS A 120 -1.27 9.60 8.32
CA LYS A 120 -0.93 9.12 9.66
C LYS A 120 -0.65 10.26 10.64
N ARG A 121 -0.07 11.37 10.17
CA ARG A 121 0.18 12.57 11.00
C ARG A 121 -1.12 13.22 11.45
N THR A 122 -2.19 13.17 10.66
CA THR A 122 -3.49 13.73 11.09
C THR A 122 -4.11 12.95 12.26
N ALA A 123 -3.74 11.68 12.44
CA ALA A 123 -4.18 10.90 13.60
C ALA A 123 -3.36 11.18 14.88
N VAL A 124 -2.22 11.85 14.75
CA VAL A 124 -1.24 12.15 15.82
C VAL A 124 -0.72 13.59 15.68
N PRO A 125 -1.58 14.62 15.79
CA PRO A 125 -1.17 16.01 15.57
C PRO A 125 -0.22 16.54 16.65
N ASN A 126 -0.38 16.09 17.90
CA ASN A 126 0.33 16.62 19.07
C ASN A 126 1.51 15.74 19.51
N GLY A 127 1.89 14.73 18.73
CA GLY A 127 2.94 13.76 19.09
C GLY A 127 2.48 12.61 19.99
N GLU A 128 1.29 12.70 20.60
CA GLU A 128 0.68 11.62 21.38
C GLU A 128 -0.30 10.79 20.54
N TYR A 129 -0.11 9.47 20.55
CA TYR A 129 -0.93 8.54 19.77
C TYR A 129 -2.36 8.46 20.32
N THR A 130 -3.34 8.67 19.44
CA THR A 130 -4.76 8.59 19.80
C THR A 130 -5.27 7.14 19.84
N THR A 131 -6.49 6.92 20.35
CA THR A 131 -7.16 5.61 20.38
C THR A 131 -7.30 4.98 18.98
N LYS A 132 -7.37 5.80 17.92
CA LYS A 132 -7.41 5.35 16.52
C LYS A 132 -6.12 4.64 16.09
N CYS A 133 -5.00 4.97 16.72
CA CYS A 133 -3.69 4.38 16.43
C CYS A 133 -3.41 3.10 17.22
N ALA A 134 -4.30 2.69 18.13
CA ALA A 134 -4.11 1.47 18.91
C ALA A 134 -4.30 0.21 18.05
N GLU A 135 -3.20 -0.47 17.74
CA GLU A 135 -3.22 -1.63 16.86
C GLU A 135 -3.84 -2.86 17.55
N ALA A 136 -3.48 -3.18 18.79
CA ALA A 136 -3.99 -4.35 19.50
C ALA A 136 -4.21 -4.05 20.99
N THR A 137 -5.10 -4.82 21.63
CA THR A 137 -5.34 -4.77 23.08
C THR A 137 -4.47 -5.77 23.85
N GLN A 138 -4.16 -6.92 23.23
CA GLN A 138 -3.36 -7.98 23.83
C GLN A 138 -1.91 -7.95 23.33
N HIS A 139 -0.99 -8.41 24.18
CA HIS A 139 0.39 -8.66 23.78
C HIS A 139 0.46 -9.62 22.58
N GLY A 140 1.33 -9.34 21.61
CA GLY A 140 1.46 -10.12 20.37
C GLY A 140 0.36 -9.87 19.33
N GLY A 141 -0.74 -9.20 19.66
CA GLY A 141 -1.83 -8.93 18.71
C GLY A 141 -1.44 -8.01 17.54
N ALA A 142 -0.47 -7.12 17.74
CA ALA A 142 0.06 -6.25 16.68
C ALA A 142 0.84 -7.06 15.62
N GLU A 143 1.60 -8.06 16.05
CA GLU A 143 2.33 -8.96 15.15
C GLU A 143 1.37 -9.80 14.30
N PHE A 144 0.29 -10.30 14.92
CA PHE A 144 -0.79 -10.95 14.18
C PHE A 144 -1.37 -10.04 13.09
N LYS A 145 -1.72 -8.78 13.44
CA LYS A 145 -2.26 -7.82 12.46
C LYS A 145 -1.26 -7.51 11.36
N ARG A 146 0.03 -7.40 11.67
CA ARG A 146 1.11 -7.20 10.69
C ARG A 146 1.13 -8.33 9.66
N VAL A 147 1.17 -9.58 10.12
CA VAL A 147 1.20 -10.76 9.25
C VAL A 147 -0.08 -10.86 8.43
N PHE A 148 -1.24 -10.69 9.08
CA PHE A 148 -2.53 -10.76 8.41
C PHE A 148 -2.64 -9.71 7.30
N ASN A 149 -2.35 -8.44 7.58
CA ASN A 149 -2.42 -7.36 6.59
C ASN A 149 -1.46 -7.58 5.42
N ARG A 150 -0.29 -8.18 5.67
CA ARG A 150 0.66 -8.56 4.62
C ARG A 150 0.11 -9.68 3.72
N ILE A 151 -0.57 -10.67 4.28
CA ILE A 151 -1.25 -11.72 3.49
C ILE A 151 -2.46 -11.13 2.74
N THR A 152 -3.20 -10.19 3.32
CA THR A 152 -4.27 -9.49 2.60
C THR A 152 -3.72 -8.72 1.40
N ALA A 153 -2.57 -8.06 1.55
CA ALA A 153 -1.86 -7.41 0.44
C ALA A 153 -1.45 -8.43 -0.65
N PHE A 154 -0.92 -9.58 -0.25
CA PHE A 154 -0.63 -10.68 -1.17
C PHE A 154 -1.87 -11.12 -1.95
N LYS A 155 -3.00 -11.33 -1.27
CA LYS A 155 -4.26 -11.74 -1.88
C LYS A 155 -4.84 -10.67 -2.81
N ALA A 156 -4.71 -9.39 -2.46
CA ALA A 156 -5.06 -8.29 -3.34
C ALA A 156 -4.25 -8.32 -4.65
N ALA A 157 -2.96 -8.68 -4.58
CA ALA A 157 -2.13 -8.90 -5.76
C ALA A 157 -2.46 -10.19 -6.54
N GLN A 158 -3.19 -11.16 -5.98
CA GLN A 158 -3.61 -12.39 -6.67
C GLN A 158 -4.92 -12.25 -7.45
N LYS A 159 -5.63 -11.11 -7.32
CA LYS A 159 -6.85 -10.85 -8.10
C LYS A 159 -6.58 -10.94 -9.62
N SER A 160 -7.63 -11.27 -10.37
CA SER A 160 -7.54 -11.37 -11.84
C SER A 160 -7.11 -10.02 -12.47
N PRO A 161 -6.46 -10.04 -13.65
CA PRO A 161 -6.08 -8.81 -14.34
C PRO A 161 -7.27 -7.87 -14.59
N ALA A 162 -8.44 -8.42 -14.94
CA ALA A 162 -9.66 -7.64 -15.13
C ALA A 162 -10.09 -6.91 -13.84
N ALA A 163 -10.13 -7.62 -12.70
CA ALA A 163 -10.49 -7.00 -11.42
C ALA A 163 -9.49 -5.90 -10.99
N LYS A 164 -8.19 -6.09 -11.26
CA LYS A 164 -7.18 -5.07 -11.01
C LYS A 164 -7.35 -3.85 -11.91
N ALA A 165 -7.66 -4.06 -13.19
CA ALA A 165 -7.92 -2.97 -14.12
C ALA A 165 -9.15 -2.16 -13.70
N THR A 166 -10.26 -2.82 -13.35
CA THR A 166 -11.46 -2.16 -12.83
C THR A 166 -11.14 -1.34 -11.58
N ALA A 167 -10.45 -1.93 -10.59
CA ALA A 167 -10.06 -1.22 -9.38
C ALA A 167 -9.17 -0.01 -9.67
N LYS A 168 -8.20 -0.14 -10.58
CA LYS A 168 -7.34 0.97 -11.01
C LYS A 168 -8.16 2.13 -11.58
N PHE A 169 -9.09 1.86 -12.48
CA PHE A 169 -9.88 2.90 -13.13
C PHE A 169 -10.90 3.53 -12.19
N GLN A 170 -11.52 2.74 -11.31
CA GLN A 170 -12.43 3.25 -10.29
C GLN A 170 -11.70 4.12 -9.27
N ASN A 171 -10.55 3.67 -8.76
CA ASN A 171 -9.73 4.47 -7.85
C ASN A 171 -9.27 5.78 -8.50
N ARG A 172 -8.85 5.73 -9.77
CA ARG A 172 -8.49 6.95 -10.51
C ARG A 172 -9.66 7.92 -10.62
N ARG A 173 -10.85 7.42 -11.01
CA ARG A 173 -12.07 8.25 -11.12
C ARG A 173 -12.39 8.92 -9.78
N LYS A 174 -12.44 8.16 -8.70
CA LYS A 174 -12.74 8.68 -7.36
C LYS A 174 -11.68 9.68 -6.88
N ALA A 175 -10.40 9.41 -7.12
CA ALA A 175 -9.32 10.33 -6.73
C ALA A 175 -9.39 11.66 -7.49
N ILE A 176 -9.76 11.65 -8.78
CA ILE A 176 -9.99 12.87 -9.57
C ILE A 176 -11.16 13.68 -9.00
N ILE A 177 -12.28 13.02 -8.68
CA ILE A 177 -13.44 13.68 -8.05
C ILE A 177 -13.02 14.34 -6.72
N ALA A 178 -12.24 13.64 -5.92
CA ALA A 178 -11.72 14.13 -4.63
C ALA A 178 -10.60 15.19 -4.76
N ALA A 179 -10.02 15.38 -5.95
CA ALA A 179 -9.03 16.43 -6.21
C ALA A 179 -9.67 17.83 -6.37
N HIS A 180 -11.01 17.90 -6.47
CA HIS A 180 -11.79 19.14 -6.53
C HIS A 180 -11.26 20.16 -7.57
N GLY A 181 -10.86 19.68 -8.76
CA GLY A 181 -10.41 20.53 -9.87
C GLY A 181 -8.93 20.93 -9.81
N CYS A 182 -8.15 20.39 -8.87
CA CYS A 182 -6.70 20.60 -8.84
C CYS A 182 -6.03 19.85 -10.00
N HIS A 183 -5.72 20.57 -11.09
CA HIS A 183 -5.11 19.98 -12.28
C HIS A 183 -3.83 19.18 -12.00
N HIS A 184 -2.99 19.65 -11.07
CA HIS A 184 -1.76 18.95 -10.73
C HIS A 184 -2.02 17.58 -10.09
N GLU A 185 -2.96 17.52 -9.15
CA GLU A 185 -3.36 16.28 -8.49
C GLU A 185 -4.01 15.31 -9.48
N GLU A 186 -4.87 15.80 -10.35
CA GLU A 186 -5.51 14.99 -11.40
C GLU A 186 -4.48 14.30 -12.30
N VAL A 187 -3.47 15.04 -12.76
CA VAL A 187 -2.38 14.50 -13.58
C VAL A 187 -1.57 13.45 -12.79
N GLN A 188 -1.29 13.71 -11.52
CA GLN A 188 -0.60 12.75 -10.67
C GLN A 188 -1.42 11.46 -10.47
N PHE A 189 -2.71 11.56 -10.16
CA PHE A 189 -3.59 10.39 -9.96
C PHE A 189 -3.80 9.59 -11.26
N CYS A 190 -3.76 10.25 -12.42
CA CYS A 190 -3.82 9.58 -13.71
C CYS A 190 -2.60 8.70 -13.98
N ASN A 191 -1.41 9.19 -13.63
CA ASN A 191 -0.14 8.54 -13.93
C ASN A 191 0.29 7.53 -12.86
N ASN A 192 -0.14 7.72 -11.61
CA ASN A 192 0.35 7.00 -10.43
C ASN A 192 -0.78 6.18 -9.76
N PRO A 193 -1.04 4.94 -10.21
CA PRO A 193 -2.16 4.12 -9.72
C PRO A 193 -2.04 3.72 -8.24
N MET A 194 -0.82 3.53 -7.72
CA MET A 194 -0.65 3.18 -6.32
C MET A 194 -0.97 4.36 -5.41
N SER A 195 -0.49 5.56 -5.78
CA SER A 195 -0.78 6.81 -5.08
C SER A 195 -2.28 7.12 -5.05
N ALA A 196 -3.00 6.94 -6.16
CA ALA A 196 -4.46 7.14 -6.19
C ALA A 196 -5.20 6.19 -5.24
N ALA A 197 -4.84 4.90 -5.22
CA ALA A 197 -5.46 3.92 -4.33
C ALA A 197 -5.16 4.21 -2.85
N VAL A 198 -3.92 4.61 -2.54
CA VAL A 198 -3.50 4.96 -1.18
C VAL A 198 -4.09 6.28 -0.73
N TYR A 199 -4.25 7.25 -1.62
CA TYR A 199 -4.91 8.53 -1.34
C TYR A 199 -6.33 8.31 -0.85
N LEU A 200 -7.14 7.51 -1.56
CA LEU A 200 -8.52 7.23 -1.16
C LEU A 200 -8.59 6.51 0.20
N ALA A 201 -7.78 5.47 0.37
CA ALA A 201 -7.73 4.74 1.64
C ALA A 201 -7.28 5.65 2.80
N GLY A 202 -6.22 6.42 2.60
CA GLY A 202 -5.68 7.33 3.62
C GLY A 202 -6.63 8.47 3.95
N ARG A 203 -7.29 9.06 2.94
CA ARG A 203 -8.27 10.13 3.10
C ARG A 203 -9.48 9.67 3.92
N ASN A 204 -10.05 8.52 3.59
CA ASN A 204 -11.20 7.98 4.32
C ASN A 204 -10.84 7.65 5.77
N GLU A 205 -9.65 7.10 5.99
CA GLU A 205 -9.17 6.80 7.34
C GLU A 205 -8.89 8.05 8.17
N ALA A 206 -8.28 9.08 7.57
CA ALA A 206 -7.99 10.35 8.24
C ALA A 206 -9.26 11.16 8.55
N MET A 207 -10.23 11.15 7.62
CA MET A 207 -11.51 11.85 7.81
C MET A 207 -12.44 11.11 8.78
N GLY A 208 -12.14 9.84 9.09
CA GLY A 208 -12.97 9.02 9.97
C GLY A 208 -14.27 8.55 9.30
N THR A 209 -14.33 8.55 7.96
CA THR A 209 -15.54 8.20 7.19
C THR A 209 -15.66 6.69 6.91
N CYS A 210 -14.71 5.89 7.40
CA CYS A 210 -14.76 4.44 7.30
C CYS A 210 -15.83 3.82 8.21
N ILE A 211 -16.44 2.72 7.77
CA ILE A 211 -17.47 1.98 8.52
C ILE A 211 -17.03 1.56 9.93
N ARG A 212 -15.73 1.29 10.13
CA ARG A 212 -15.19 0.89 11.44
C ARG A 212 -15.32 1.95 12.52
N TYR A 213 -15.62 3.18 12.14
CA TYR A 213 -15.86 4.31 13.03
C TYR A 213 -17.34 4.69 13.11
N ALA A 214 -18.21 4.02 12.35
CA ALA A 214 -19.64 4.29 12.36
C ALA A 214 -20.24 3.82 13.69
N THR A 215 -20.95 4.73 14.35
CA THR A 215 -21.70 4.47 15.57
C THR A 215 -23.17 4.81 15.28
N PRO A 216 -23.96 3.86 14.74
CA PRO A 216 -25.36 4.12 14.43
C PRO A 216 -26.13 4.45 15.72
N SER A 217 -27.01 5.43 15.63
CA SER A 217 -27.79 5.96 16.75
C SER A 217 -29.14 5.26 16.95
N SER A 218 -29.60 4.53 15.93
CA SER A 218 -30.89 3.83 15.91
C SER A 218 -30.79 2.46 15.24
N GLU A 219 -31.72 1.56 15.57
CA GLU A 219 -31.81 0.24 14.93
C GLU A 219 -32.09 0.35 13.43
N ALA A 220 -32.86 1.36 13.01
CA ALA A 220 -33.12 1.64 11.59
C ALA A 220 -31.83 2.01 10.84
N GLU A 221 -30.98 2.85 11.44
CA GLU A 221 -29.70 3.25 10.87
C GLU A 221 -28.73 2.05 10.77
N ASP A 222 -28.67 1.21 11.80
CA ASP A 222 -27.87 -0.02 11.79
C ASP A 222 -28.36 -1.00 10.71
N TYR A 223 -29.68 -1.19 10.58
CA TYR A 223 -30.26 -2.04 9.53
C TYR A 223 -29.90 -1.54 8.13
N MET A 224 -30.07 -0.24 7.85
CA MET A 224 -29.72 0.34 6.54
C MET A 224 -28.23 0.21 6.24
N CYS A 225 -27.38 0.42 7.25
CA CYS A 225 -25.93 0.25 7.13
C CYS A 225 -25.57 -1.18 6.71
N ARG A 226 -26.16 -2.20 7.35
CA ARG A 226 -25.98 -3.61 6.99
C ARG A 226 -26.42 -3.90 5.56
N VAL A 227 -27.56 -3.38 5.14
CA VAL A 227 -28.06 -3.54 3.76
C VAL A 227 -27.08 -2.97 2.73
N VAL A 228 -26.54 -1.76 2.96
CA VAL A 228 -25.56 -1.14 2.06
C VAL A 228 -24.28 -1.99 1.99
N LEU A 229 -23.78 -2.46 3.12
CA LEU A 229 -22.61 -3.34 3.16
C LEU A 229 -22.86 -4.66 2.41
N ASP A 230 -24.03 -5.26 2.56
CA ASP A 230 -24.39 -6.48 1.85
C ASP A 230 -24.46 -6.25 0.34
N ILE A 231 -25.06 -5.16 -0.11
CA ILE A 231 -25.08 -4.78 -1.53
C ILE A 231 -23.65 -4.67 -2.07
N LYS A 232 -22.75 -4.02 -1.32
CA LYS A 232 -21.33 -3.89 -1.69
C LYS A 232 -20.55 -5.21 -1.67
N ARG A 233 -20.95 -6.14 -0.80
CA ARG A 233 -20.31 -7.47 -0.69
C ARG A 233 -20.74 -8.43 -1.79
N ARG A 234 -21.97 -8.33 -2.30
CA ARG A 234 -22.54 -9.23 -3.33
C ARG A 234 -21.60 -9.53 -4.52
N PRO A 235 -20.88 -8.56 -5.12
CA PRO A 235 -19.95 -8.84 -6.22
C PRO A 235 -18.79 -9.77 -5.84
N SER A 236 -18.42 -9.82 -4.56
CA SER A 236 -17.34 -10.67 -4.06
C SER A 236 -17.72 -12.15 -3.94
N SER A 237 -19.02 -12.45 -3.93
CA SER A 237 -19.59 -13.81 -3.86
C SER A 237 -20.52 -14.12 -5.04
N ALA A 238 -20.39 -13.38 -6.14
CA ALA A 238 -21.23 -13.57 -7.32
C ALA A 238 -21.11 -15.01 -7.87
N GLY A 239 -22.26 -15.68 -7.99
CA GLY A 239 -22.35 -17.09 -8.39
C GLY A 239 -22.12 -18.09 -7.25
N GLY A 240 -22.20 -17.67 -5.98
CA GLY A 240 -22.06 -18.54 -4.81
C GLY A 240 -20.61 -18.91 -4.45
N VAL A 241 -19.64 -18.51 -5.28
CA VAL A 241 -18.21 -18.76 -5.03
C VAL A 241 -17.58 -17.50 -4.45
N TYR A 242 -16.99 -17.64 -3.25
CA TYR A 242 -16.22 -16.57 -2.62
C TYR A 242 -14.93 -16.30 -3.40
N ARG A 243 -14.84 -15.10 -3.97
CA ARG A 243 -13.64 -14.65 -4.68
C ARG A 243 -12.60 -14.10 -3.70
N PRO A 244 -11.31 -14.07 -4.08
CA PRO A 244 -10.30 -13.34 -3.32
C PRO A 244 -10.68 -11.85 -3.18
N SER A 245 -11.23 -11.49 -2.03
CA SER A 245 -11.72 -10.16 -1.70
C SER A 245 -11.34 -9.82 -0.27
N VAL A 246 -11.34 -8.54 0.09
CA VAL A 246 -11.12 -8.10 1.48
C VAL A 246 -12.36 -8.41 2.35
N PHE A 247 -13.51 -8.62 1.71
CA PHE A 247 -14.80 -8.85 2.37
C PHE A 247 -15.02 -10.29 2.82
N CYS A 248 -14.34 -11.26 2.20
CA CYS A 248 -14.60 -12.69 2.42
C CYS A 248 -13.39 -13.44 3.04
N THR A 249 -12.35 -12.72 3.47
CA THR A 249 -11.13 -13.32 4.01
C THR A 249 -10.95 -12.97 5.48
N ASP A 250 -11.50 -13.81 6.36
CA ASP A 250 -11.34 -13.66 7.81
C ASP A 250 -10.18 -14.49 8.38
N GLY A 251 -9.69 -15.48 7.64
CA GLY A 251 -8.58 -16.31 8.06
C GLY A 251 -7.82 -16.94 6.89
N HIS A 252 -6.50 -17.01 7.05
CA HIS A 252 -5.60 -17.72 6.15
C HIS A 252 -4.95 -18.94 6.81
N ALA A 253 -5.07 -19.05 8.14
CA ALA A 253 -4.66 -20.19 8.94
C ALA A 253 -5.68 -20.45 10.06
N LYS A 254 -5.61 -21.63 10.69
CA LYS A 254 -6.48 -22.00 11.81
C LYS A 254 -6.39 -20.95 12.93
N GLY A 255 -7.54 -20.57 13.51
CA GLY A 255 -7.63 -19.63 14.62
C GLY A 255 -7.56 -18.14 14.24
N GLN A 256 -7.22 -17.78 13.00
CA GLN A 256 -7.11 -16.37 12.60
C GLN A 256 -8.46 -15.65 12.54
N ALA A 257 -9.54 -16.36 12.20
CA ALA A 257 -10.88 -15.78 12.16
C ALA A 257 -11.33 -15.27 13.54
N GLU A 258 -11.04 -16.04 14.60
CA GLU A 258 -11.35 -15.64 15.98
C GLU A 258 -10.50 -14.44 16.41
N GLN A 259 -9.21 -14.45 16.08
CA GLN A 259 -8.32 -13.31 16.36
C GLN A 259 -8.78 -12.04 15.63
N ARG A 260 -9.30 -12.16 14.40
CA ARG A 260 -9.92 -11.04 13.67
C ARG A 260 -11.20 -10.57 14.34
N ARG A 261 -12.08 -11.48 14.76
CA ARG A 261 -13.31 -11.16 15.48
C ARG A 261 -13.02 -10.33 16.74
N VAL A 262 -12.10 -10.80 17.58
CA VAL A 262 -11.68 -10.07 18.80
C VAL A 262 -11.08 -8.70 18.46
N ALA A 263 -10.25 -8.63 17.42
CA ALA A 263 -9.66 -7.37 16.97
C ALA A 263 -10.69 -6.36 16.43
N THR A 264 -11.76 -6.83 15.79
CA THR A 264 -12.86 -5.99 15.29
C THR A 264 -13.73 -5.49 16.44
N LEU A 265 -14.10 -6.34 17.39
CA LEU A 265 -14.84 -5.94 18.60
C LEU A 265 -14.07 -4.89 19.42
N ALA A 266 -12.75 -5.06 19.54
CA ALA A 266 -11.92 -4.04 20.17
C ALA A 266 -11.88 -2.72 19.36
N GLY A 267 -12.02 -2.78 18.03
CA GLY A 267 -12.16 -1.62 17.16
C GLY A 267 -13.46 -0.86 17.39
N GLU A 268 -14.58 -1.59 17.47
CA GLU A 268 -15.91 -1.04 17.78
C GLU A 268 -15.92 -0.35 19.15
N TYR A 269 -15.37 -1.01 20.17
CA TYR A 269 -15.25 -0.42 21.50
C TYR A 269 -14.43 0.88 21.51
N ARG A 270 -13.34 0.95 20.74
CA ARG A 270 -12.54 2.19 20.61
C ARG A 270 -13.24 3.27 19.78
N ALA A 271 -14.07 2.89 18.81
CA ALA A 271 -14.89 3.87 18.09
C ALA A 271 -15.87 4.55 19.04
N ALA A 272 -16.47 3.81 19.97
CA ALA A 272 -17.34 4.37 21.01
C ALA A 272 -16.60 5.27 22.02
N GLN A 273 -15.28 5.08 22.20
CA GLN A 273 -14.45 5.92 23.08
C GLN A 273 -13.95 7.22 22.42
N GLN A 274 -14.32 7.51 21.17
CA GLN A 274 -13.90 8.75 20.52
C GLN A 274 -14.58 9.96 21.16
N SER A 275 -13.91 11.12 21.11
CA SER A 275 -14.50 12.36 21.60
C SER A 275 -15.73 12.75 20.78
N ALA A 276 -16.71 13.40 21.42
CA ALA A 276 -17.92 13.86 20.74
C ALA A 276 -17.64 14.78 19.55
N SER A 277 -16.57 15.58 19.62
CA SER A 277 -16.11 16.41 18.50
C SER A 277 -15.61 15.57 17.31
N ALA A 278 -14.89 14.48 17.57
CA ALA A 278 -14.41 13.61 16.49
C ALA A 278 -15.55 12.82 15.84
N THR A 279 -16.52 12.34 16.62
CA THR A 279 -17.68 11.59 16.11
C THR A 279 -18.61 12.50 15.29
N SER A 280 -18.92 13.70 15.79
CA SER A 280 -19.70 14.70 15.03
C SER A 280 -18.98 15.16 13.76
N ALA A 281 -17.66 15.42 13.80
CA ALA A 281 -16.92 15.77 12.61
C ALA A 281 -16.98 14.66 11.54
N ALA A 282 -16.90 13.39 11.95
CA ALA A 282 -17.05 12.26 11.05
C ALA A 282 -18.46 12.15 10.46
N SER A 283 -19.51 12.39 11.28
CA SER A 283 -20.91 12.34 10.82
C SER A 283 -21.26 13.45 9.82
N PHE A 284 -20.59 14.60 9.85
CA PHE A 284 -20.74 15.64 8.82
C PHE A 284 -19.90 15.36 7.57
N LYS A 285 -18.71 14.76 7.72
CA LYS A 285 -17.81 14.48 6.59
C LYS A 285 -18.28 13.30 5.74
N ALA A 286 -18.84 12.26 6.36
CA ALA A 286 -19.24 11.05 5.65
C ALA A 286 -20.34 11.27 4.60
N PRO A 287 -21.42 12.03 4.86
CA PRO A 287 -22.45 12.34 3.87
C PRO A 287 -21.90 13.16 2.70
N MET A 288 -21.06 14.17 2.98
CA MET A 288 -20.42 14.98 1.94
C MET A 288 -19.56 14.11 1.03
N GLU A 289 -18.79 13.19 1.61
CA GLU A 289 -17.96 12.26 0.86
C GLU A 289 -18.79 11.27 0.03
N ALA A 290 -19.85 10.70 0.63
CA ALA A 290 -20.77 9.79 -0.05
C ALA A 290 -21.43 10.48 -1.26
N LEU A 291 -21.91 11.70 -1.08
CA LEU A 291 -22.54 12.50 -2.13
C LEU A 291 -21.57 12.85 -3.26
N THR A 292 -20.37 13.35 -2.90
CA THR A 292 -19.38 13.79 -3.89
C THR A 292 -18.92 12.61 -4.75
N VAL A 293 -18.64 11.46 -4.13
CA VAL A 293 -18.03 10.32 -4.82
C VAL A 293 -19.05 9.38 -5.45
N TYR A 294 -20.25 9.25 -4.85
CA TYR A 294 -21.24 8.24 -5.23
C TYR A 294 -22.63 8.79 -5.57
N GLY A 295 -23.12 9.85 -4.90
CA GLY A 295 -24.52 10.31 -5.00
C GLY A 295 -24.88 11.13 -6.25
N HIS A 296 -23.91 11.50 -7.08
CA HIS A 296 -24.09 12.10 -8.41
C HIS A 296 -25.26 13.09 -8.59
N GLY A 297 -25.42 14.07 -7.69
CA GLY A 297 -26.15 15.35 -7.88
C GLY A 297 -27.67 15.33 -8.13
N ASP A 298 -28.19 14.26 -8.72
CA ASP A 298 -29.55 14.18 -9.25
C ASP A 298 -30.43 13.20 -8.44
N CYS A 299 -29.84 12.53 -7.44
CA CYS A 299 -30.53 11.56 -6.60
C CYS A 299 -30.92 12.15 -5.23
N ASN A 300 -32.00 12.92 -5.21
CA ASN A 300 -32.52 13.57 -3.99
C ASN A 300 -32.80 12.57 -2.86
N ALA A 301 -33.22 11.34 -3.18
CA ALA A 301 -33.49 10.30 -2.19
C ALA A 301 -32.21 9.81 -1.51
N GLU A 302 -31.13 9.59 -2.25
CA GLU A 302 -29.83 9.21 -1.68
C GLU A 302 -29.23 10.34 -0.85
N GLU A 303 -29.42 11.60 -1.29
CA GLU A 303 -28.99 12.76 -0.53
C GLU A 303 -29.67 12.87 0.83
N GLU A 304 -30.99 12.69 0.86
CA GLU A 304 -31.75 12.70 2.11
C GLU A 304 -31.29 11.56 3.03
N ILE A 305 -31.10 10.34 2.50
CA ILE A 305 -30.62 9.19 3.26
C ILE A 305 -29.24 9.47 3.85
N TYR A 306 -28.28 9.92 3.05
CA TYR A 306 -26.91 10.15 3.54
C TYR A 306 -26.84 11.28 4.57
N ARG A 307 -27.61 12.35 4.39
CA ARG A 307 -27.62 13.48 5.35
C ARG A 307 -28.29 13.10 6.67
N ASN A 308 -29.37 12.30 6.63
CA ASN A 308 -30.12 11.90 7.82
C ASN A 308 -29.48 10.72 8.57
N TYR A 309 -28.77 9.84 7.85
CA TYR A 309 -28.19 8.61 8.39
C TYR A 309 -26.68 8.52 8.09
N PRO A 310 -25.82 9.21 8.85
CA PRO A 310 -24.40 9.32 8.58
C PRO A 310 -23.65 7.97 8.64
N ALA A 311 -24.10 6.99 9.43
CA ALA A 311 -23.50 5.66 9.41
C ALA A 311 -23.75 4.93 8.07
N VAL A 312 -24.88 5.18 7.43
CA VAL A 312 -25.18 4.67 6.07
C VAL A 312 -24.25 5.30 5.05
N ALA A 313 -23.97 6.60 5.18
CA ALA A 313 -22.97 7.26 4.35
C ALA A 313 -21.56 6.66 4.56
N MET A 314 -21.16 6.37 5.80
CA MET A 314 -19.87 5.69 6.09
C MET A 314 -19.78 4.29 5.48
N ALA A 315 -20.87 3.52 5.49
CA ALA A 315 -20.96 2.25 4.78
C ALA A 315 -20.77 2.44 3.26
N MET A 316 -21.36 3.49 2.70
CA MET A 316 -21.23 3.84 1.28
C MET A 316 -19.84 4.36 0.89
N VAL A 317 -19.10 4.96 1.81
CA VAL A 317 -17.73 5.43 1.54
C VAL A 317 -16.70 4.29 1.64
N THR A 318 -17.00 3.24 2.40
CA THR A 318 -16.08 2.12 2.64
C THR A 318 -15.82 1.29 1.38
N ASP A 319 -14.57 1.19 0.95
CA ASP A 319 -14.11 0.41 -0.22
C ASP A 319 -13.48 -0.94 0.16
#